data_AF-A0A235CP52-F1
#
_entry.id   AF-A0A235CP52-F1
#
_cell.length_a   1.000
_cell.length_b   1.000
_cell.length_c   1.000
_cell.angle_alpha   90.00
_cell.angle_beta   90.00
_cell.angle_gamma   90.00
#
_symmetry.space_group_name_H-M   'P 1'
#
loop_
_entity.id
_entity.type
_entity.pdbx_description
1 polymer ?
#
loop_
_entity_poly.entity_id
_entity_poly.type
_entity_poly.pdbx_seq_one_letter_code
_entity_poly.pdbx_strand_id
1 'polypeptide(L)'
;MKIEQSQYLDWQELNTIKRQSPQQGLEQAAEQFEAMFLQMVLKNMRTATDALRDPDSPFTPGPQQTMMRDWHDGQIAMSMASQGQTGLRELMVNQLGGLLKSHAGTVANISESSLAAFSQPLRVAKNG
;
A
#
# COMPACT_ATOMS: atom_id res chain seq x y z
N MET A 1 32.14 -3.06 -15.25
CA MET A 1 30.68 -3.08 -15.53
C MET A 1 29.98 -2.61 -14.26
N LYS A 2 29.53 -1.35 -14.22
CA LYS A 2 28.78 -0.81 -13.07
C LYS A 2 27.36 -1.36 -13.19
N ILE A 3 26.99 -2.21 -12.24
CA ILE A 3 25.62 -2.70 -12.13
C ILE A 3 24.85 -1.56 -11.45
N GLU A 4 24.19 -0.75 -12.27
CA GLU A 4 23.17 0.19 -11.80
C GLU A 4 22.10 -0.66 -11.12
N GLN A 5 22.11 -0.65 -9.78
CA GLN A 5 21.07 -1.27 -8.99
C GLN A 5 19.75 -0.66 -9.41
N SER A 6 18.95 -1.45 -10.13
CA SER A 6 17.60 -1.13 -10.53
C SER A 6 16.74 -1.09 -9.26
N GLN A 7 16.81 0.03 -8.56
CA GLN A 7 15.82 0.41 -7.57
C GLN A 7 14.51 0.59 -8.34
N TYR A 8 13.73 -0.49 -8.37
CA TYR A 8 12.38 -0.59 -8.92
C TYR A 8 11.39 0.21 -8.05
N LEU A 9 11.63 1.52 -7.98
CA LEU A 9 10.67 2.54 -7.59
C LEU A 9 11.01 3.71 -8.51
N ASP A 10 10.57 3.60 -9.76
CA ASP A 10 10.77 4.66 -10.73
C ASP A 10 10.12 5.93 -10.19
N TRP A 11 10.94 6.94 -9.90
CA TRP A 11 10.49 8.24 -9.39
C TRP A 11 9.45 8.90 -10.31
N GLN A 12 9.42 8.52 -11.58
CA GLN A 12 8.40 8.96 -12.52
C GLN A 12 7.03 8.33 -12.22
N GLU A 13 7.00 7.05 -11.84
CA GLU A 13 5.77 6.35 -11.43
C GLU A 13 5.14 7.01 -10.20
N LEU A 14 5.97 7.40 -9.22
CA LEU A 14 5.53 8.16 -8.05
C LEU A 14 4.96 9.54 -8.40
N ASN A 15 5.51 10.21 -9.42
CA ASN A 15 4.98 11.49 -9.88
C ASN A 15 3.68 11.34 -10.68
N THR A 16 3.48 10.23 -11.38
CA THR A 16 2.19 9.92 -12.01
C THR A 16 1.10 9.61 -10.99
N ILE A 17 1.42 8.81 -9.95
CA ILE A 17 0.52 8.52 -8.83
C ILE A 17 0.05 9.81 -8.12
N LYS A 18 0.97 10.77 -7.91
CA LYS A 18 0.64 12.07 -7.30
C LYS A 18 -0.30 12.95 -8.13
N ARG A 19 -0.37 12.75 -9.44
CA ARG A 19 -1.20 13.54 -10.37
C ARG A 19 -2.56 12.88 -10.65
N GLN A 20 -2.74 11.62 -10.24
CA GLN A 20 -3.98 10.89 -10.37
C GLN A 20 -4.96 11.23 -9.23
N SER A 21 -6.22 10.84 -9.40
CA SER A 21 -7.19 10.95 -8.31
C SER A 21 -6.68 10.17 -7.08
N PRO A 22 -6.94 10.65 -5.85
CA PRO A 22 -6.48 9.98 -4.63
C PRO A 22 -6.85 8.49 -4.56
N GLN A 23 -7.98 8.12 -5.17
CA GLN A 23 -8.41 6.73 -5.28
C GLN A 23 -7.55 5.91 -6.25
N GLN A 24 -7.28 6.42 -7.46
CA GLN A 24 -6.44 5.73 -8.44
C GLN A 24 -4.99 5.59 -7.97
N GLY A 25 -4.45 6.63 -7.34
CA GLY A 25 -3.11 6.58 -6.76
C GLY A 25 -3.02 5.56 -5.61
N LEU A 26 -4.08 5.42 -4.80
CA LEU A 26 -4.15 4.40 -3.76
C LEU A 26 -4.22 2.99 -4.34
N GLU A 27 -4.99 2.77 -5.41
CA GLU A 27 -5.06 1.48 -6.10
C GLU A 27 -3.72 1.05 -6.70
N GLN A 28 -2.98 1.97 -7.31
CA GLN A 28 -1.65 1.69 -7.87
C GLN A 28 -0.64 1.43 -6.74
N ALA A 29 -0.62 2.25 -5.70
CA ALA A 29 0.27 2.03 -4.56
C ALA A 29 -0.01 0.70 -3.83
N ALA A 30 -1.28 0.32 -3.70
CA ALA A 30 -1.69 -0.95 -3.10
C ALA A 30 -1.25 -2.16 -3.93
N GLU A 31 -1.33 -2.08 -5.27
CA GLU A 31 -0.84 -3.11 -6.19
C GLU A 31 0.69 -3.29 -6.06
N GLN A 32 1.45 -2.19 -6.08
CA GLN A 32 2.91 -2.25 -5.91
C GLN A 32 3.31 -2.78 -4.53
N PHE A 33 2.55 -2.42 -3.49
CA PHE A 33 2.76 -2.96 -2.14
C PHE A 33 2.52 -4.46 -2.09
N GLU A 34 1.42 -4.94 -2.68
CA GLU A 34 1.09 -6.37 -2.74
C GLU A 34 2.17 -7.15 -3.49
N ALA A 35 2.68 -6.62 -4.62
CA ALA A 35 3.80 -7.22 -5.35
C ALA A 35 5.06 -7.36 -4.48
N MET A 36 5.46 -6.31 -3.76
CA MET A 36 6.60 -6.37 -2.85
C MET A 36 6.39 -7.37 -1.71
N PHE A 37 5.18 -7.41 -1.15
CA PHE A 37 4.82 -8.35 -0.10
C PHE A 37 4.94 -9.79 -0.58
N LEU A 38 4.36 -10.12 -1.75
CA LEU A 38 4.43 -11.46 -2.32
C LEU A 38 5.86 -11.86 -2.65
N GLN A 39 6.68 -10.94 -3.16
CA GLN A 39 8.10 -11.20 -3.39
C GLN A 39 8.81 -11.58 -2.08
N MET A 40 8.54 -10.88 -0.97
CA MET A 40 9.10 -11.23 0.34
C MET A 40 8.61 -12.58 0.84
N VAL A 41 7.32 -12.88 0.71
CA VAL A 41 6.74 -14.18 1.09
C VAL A 41 7.41 -15.31 0.32
N LEU A 42 7.46 -15.22 -1.01
CA LEU A 42 8.09 -16.24 -1.86
C LEU A 42 9.57 -16.44 -1.51
N LYS A 43 10.30 -15.34 -1.32
CA LYS A 43 11.71 -15.39 -0.93
C LYS A 43 11.91 -16.03 0.44
N ASN A 44 11.08 -15.71 1.42
CA ASN A 44 11.15 -16.29 2.76
C ASN A 44 10.82 -17.79 2.73
N MET A 45 9.81 -18.20 1.95
CA MET A 45 9.48 -19.62 1.77
C MET A 45 10.64 -20.41 1.16
N ARG A 46 11.34 -19.84 0.15
CA ARG A 46 12.54 -20.48 -0.40
C ARG A 46 13.70 -20.48 0.58
N THR A 47 13.93 -19.38 1.29
CA THR A 47 14.99 -19.30 2.30
C THR A 47 14.78 -20.34 3.41
N ALA A 48 13.53 -20.51 3.86
CA ALA A 48 13.17 -21.58 4.81
C ALA A 48 13.39 -22.97 4.21
N THR A 49 13.05 -23.19 2.93
CA THR A 49 13.32 -24.46 2.24
C THR A 49 14.81 -24.73 2.14
N ASP A 50 15.61 -23.71 1.82
CA ASP A 50 17.07 -23.83 1.72
C ASP A 50 17.70 -24.08 3.09
N ALA A 51 17.17 -23.51 4.17
CA ALA A 51 17.63 -23.76 5.54
C ALA A 51 17.37 -25.20 6.02
N LEU A 52 16.39 -25.89 5.42
CA LEU A 52 16.10 -27.31 5.69
C LEU A 52 16.90 -28.26 4.79
N ARG A 53 17.64 -27.75 3.79
CA ARG A 53 18.48 -28.57 2.91
C ARG A 53 19.79 -28.93 3.58
N ASP A 54 20.29 -30.12 3.26
CA ASP A 54 21.63 -30.56 3.63
C ASP A 54 22.68 -29.66 2.92
N PRO A 55 23.58 -28.99 3.67
CA PRO A 55 24.65 -28.16 3.10
C PRO A 55 25.55 -28.89 2.11
N ASP A 56 25.76 -30.20 2.30
CA ASP A 56 26.64 -31.03 1.46
C ASP A 56 25.90 -31.65 0.26
N SER A 57 24.62 -31.31 0.08
CA SER A 57 23.81 -31.79 -1.04
C SER A 57 24.29 -31.19 -2.38
N PRO A 58 24.54 -32.01 -3.41
CA PRO A 58 24.92 -31.52 -4.75
C PRO A 58 23.81 -30.71 -5.44
N PHE A 59 22.60 -30.66 -4.85
CA PHE A 59 21.46 -29.90 -5.36
C PHE A 59 21.37 -28.48 -4.78
N THR A 60 22.37 -28.03 -4.02
CA THR A 60 22.33 -26.72 -3.37
C THR A 60 22.56 -25.64 -4.43
N PRO A 61 21.62 -24.70 -4.61
CA PRO A 61 21.72 -23.71 -5.68
C PRO A 61 22.93 -22.81 -5.45
N GLY A 62 23.77 -22.70 -6.48
CA GLY A 62 24.87 -21.74 -6.48
C GLY A 62 24.38 -20.29 -6.58
N PRO A 63 25.24 -19.29 -6.34
CA PRO A 63 24.86 -17.87 -6.32
C PRO A 63 24.10 -17.41 -7.57
N GLN A 64 24.49 -17.89 -8.75
CA GLN A 64 23.84 -17.51 -10.01
C GLN A 64 22.45 -18.15 -10.18
N GLN A 65 22.25 -19.37 -9.67
CA GLN A 65 20.94 -20.02 -9.67
C GLN A 65 19.99 -19.30 -8.71
N THR A 66 20.48 -18.91 -7.52
CA THR A 66 19.73 -18.11 -6.55
C THR A 66 19.32 -16.76 -7.14
N MET A 67 20.22 -16.05 -7.83
CA MET A 67 19.86 -14.79 -8.49
C MET A 67 18.78 -14.95 -9.57
N MET A 68 18.89 -15.97 -10.44
CA MET A 68 17.88 -16.24 -11.46
C MET A 68 16.51 -16.57 -10.83
N ARG A 69 16.54 -17.32 -9.74
CA ARG A 69 15.36 -17.72 -8.97
C ARG A 69 14.69 -16.52 -8.32
N ASP A 70 15.47 -15.62 -7.72
CA ASP A 70 14.97 -14.38 -7.12
C ASP A 70 14.31 -13.47 -8.17
N TRP A 71 14.90 -13.35 -9.36
CA TRP A 71 14.31 -12.59 -10.46
C TRP A 71 12.98 -13.20 -10.93
N HIS A 72 12.94 -14.52 -11.08
CA HIS A 72 11.73 -15.24 -11.46
C HIS A 72 10.61 -15.08 -10.42
N ASP A 73 10.94 -15.09 -9.13
CA ASP A 73 9.97 -14.83 -8.07
C ASP A 73 9.43 -13.41 -8.10
N GLY A 74 10.27 -12.43 -8.46
CA GLY A 74 9.83 -11.06 -8.71
C GLY A 74 8.78 -10.98 -9.82
N GLN A 75 9.00 -11.70 -10.94
CA GLN A 75 8.03 -11.74 -12.03
C GLN A 75 6.71 -12.42 -11.63
N ILE A 76 6.78 -13.53 -10.88
CA ILE A 76 5.59 -14.20 -10.36
C ILE A 76 4.84 -13.26 -9.41
N ALA A 77 5.54 -12.59 -8.48
CA ALA A 77 4.93 -11.68 -7.53
C ALA A 77 4.20 -10.52 -8.23
N MET A 78 4.82 -9.90 -9.24
CA MET A 78 4.18 -8.86 -10.05
C MET A 78 2.96 -9.40 -10.82
N SER A 79 3.06 -10.59 -11.40
CA SER A 79 1.94 -11.21 -12.12
C SER A 79 0.75 -11.54 -11.21
N MET A 80 1.01 -12.00 -9.98
CA MET A 80 -0.05 -12.30 -9.01
C MET A 80 -0.71 -11.03 -8.44
N ALA A 81 0.09 -10.00 -8.14
CA ALA A 81 -0.42 -8.72 -7.65
C ALA A 81 -1.27 -7.99 -8.72
N SER A 82 -0.79 -7.95 -9.97
CA SER A 82 -1.56 -7.35 -11.08
C SER A 82 -2.88 -8.08 -11.37
N GLN A 83 -2.94 -9.40 -11.12
CA GLN A 83 -4.16 -10.18 -11.24
C GLN A 83 -5.11 -10.04 -10.03
N GLY A 84 -4.68 -9.40 -8.94
CA GLY A 84 -5.49 -9.23 -7.73
C GLY A 84 -5.83 -10.54 -7.01
N GLN A 85 -5.03 -11.59 -7.18
CA GLN A 85 -5.37 -12.92 -6.65
C GLN A 85 -5.25 -13.04 -5.13
N THR A 86 -4.55 -12.11 -4.46
CA THR A 86 -4.22 -12.27 -3.04
C THR A 86 -5.06 -11.42 -2.09
N GLY A 87 -5.89 -10.52 -2.62
CA GLY A 87 -6.92 -9.80 -1.85
C GLY A 87 -6.40 -8.67 -0.96
N LEU A 88 -5.08 -8.46 -0.89
CA LEU A 88 -4.46 -7.49 0.01
C LEU A 88 -4.62 -6.07 -0.54
N ARG A 89 -4.54 -5.92 -1.87
CA ARG A 89 -4.82 -4.66 -2.55
C ARG A 89 -6.21 -4.13 -2.21
N GLU A 90 -7.23 -4.98 -2.32
CA GLU A 90 -8.62 -4.63 -2.06
C GLU A 90 -8.82 -4.25 -0.59
N LEU A 91 -8.19 -4.99 0.33
CA LEU A 91 -8.19 -4.65 1.75
C LEU A 91 -7.54 -3.29 2.01
N MET A 92 -6.40 -2.99 1.39
CA MET A 92 -5.75 -1.67 1.52
C MET A 92 -6.62 -0.55 0.96
N VAL A 93 -7.19 -0.73 -0.23
CA VAL A 93 -8.08 0.27 -0.85
C VAL A 93 -9.34 0.48 0.00
N ASN A 94 -9.90 -0.58 0.59
CA ASN A 94 -11.07 -0.48 1.47
C ASN A 94 -10.74 0.25 2.77
N GLN A 95 -9.65 -0.12 3.43
CA GLN A 95 -9.26 0.45 4.72
C GLN A 95 -8.79 1.91 4.57
N LEU A 96 -7.93 2.21 3.59
CA LEU A 96 -7.42 3.56 3.39
C LEU A 96 -8.40 4.44 2.59
N GLY A 97 -9.15 3.88 1.65
CA GLY A 97 -10.18 4.61 0.89
C GLY A 97 -11.35 5.04 1.77
N GLY A 98 -11.74 4.24 2.76
CA GLY A 98 -12.71 4.64 3.79
C GLY A 98 -12.22 5.83 4.64
N LEU A 99 -10.93 5.85 4.99
CA LEU A 99 -10.29 6.95 5.71
C LEU A 99 -10.16 8.22 4.85
N LEU A 100 -9.90 8.10 3.54
CA LEU A 100 -9.87 9.23 2.61
C LEU A 100 -11.27 9.84 2.40
N LYS A 101 -12.32 9.00 2.37
CA LYS A 101 -13.71 9.47 2.27
C LYS A 101 -14.19 10.21 3.53
N SER A 102 -13.73 9.81 4.72
CA SER A 102 -14.13 10.47 5.98
C SER A 102 -13.58 11.90 6.12
N HIS A 103 -12.49 12.22 5.42
CA HIS A 103 -11.85 13.53 5.50
C HIS A 103 -12.43 14.59 4.55
N ALA A 104 -13.26 14.21 3.58
CA ALA A 104 -13.84 15.14 2.60
C ALA A 104 -15.12 15.86 3.09
N GLY A 105 -15.68 15.49 4.25
CA GLY A 105 -17.00 15.95 4.69
C GLY A 105 -17.12 16.54 6.10
N THR A 106 -16.05 16.61 6.90
CA THR A 106 -16.19 16.88 8.36
C THR A 106 -15.33 18.03 8.90
N VAL A 107 -14.80 18.91 8.04
CA VAL A 107 -14.50 20.27 8.50
C VAL A 107 -15.80 21.06 8.42
N ALA A 108 -16.45 21.16 9.58
CA ALA A 108 -17.73 21.80 9.81
C ALA A 108 -17.93 23.05 8.93
N ASN A 109 -18.91 23.00 8.04
CA ASN A 109 -19.53 24.22 7.53
C ASN A 109 -20.26 24.85 8.72
N ILE A 110 -19.59 25.75 9.42
CA ILE A 110 -20.18 26.55 10.48
C ILE A 110 -21.15 27.50 9.76
N SER A 111 -22.39 27.05 9.56
CA SER A 111 -23.45 27.90 9.05
C SER A 111 -23.63 29.10 9.99
N GLU A 112 -23.75 30.30 9.45
CA GLU A 112 -23.85 31.57 10.20
C GLU A 112 -24.93 31.54 11.31
N SER A 113 -25.96 30.71 11.15
CA SER A 113 -27.00 30.45 12.14
C SER A 113 -26.46 29.93 13.49
N SER A 114 -25.38 29.15 13.47
CA SER A 114 -24.72 28.60 14.67
C SER A 114 -23.94 29.65 15.46
N LEU A 115 -23.43 30.69 14.78
CA LEU A 115 -22.76 31.84 15.42
C LEU A 115 -23.79 32.81 16.03
N ALA A 116 -24.92 33.02 15.35
CA ALA A 116 -25.99 33.89 15.84
C ALA A 116 -26.69 33.37 17.11
N ALA A 117 -26.68 32.05 17.33
CA ALA A 117 -27.23 31.44 18.53
C ALA A 117 -26.41 31.76 19.81
N PHE A 118 -25.11 32.00 19.66
CA PHE A 118 -24.20 32.32 20.77
C PHE A 118 -24.23 33.79 21.20
N SER A 119 -24.79 34.68 20.38
CA SER A 119 -24.90 36.11 20.67
C SER A 119 -26.24 36.50 21.31
N GLN A 120 -27.17 35.55 21.51
CA GLN A 120 -28.46 35.87 22.11
C GLN A 120 -28.32 35.98 23.64
N PRO A 121 -28.74 37.11 24.25
CA PRO A 121 -28.72 37.24 25.70
C PRO A 121 -29.69 36.24 26.33
N LEU A 122 -29.26 35.58 27.42
CA LEU A 122 -30.05 34.61 28.16
C LEU A 122 -31.39 35.24 28.57
N ARG A 123 -32.50 34.73 28.02
CA ARG A 123 -33.84 35.11 28.46
C ARG A 123 -34.04 34.60 29.89
N VAL A 124 -33.80 35.48 30.87
CA VAL A 124 -34.20 35.25 32.25
C VAL A 124 -35.72 35.23 32.29
N ALA A 125 -36.30 34.05 32.45
CA ALA A 125 -37.71 33.91 32.77
C ALA A 125 -37.94 34.54 34.16
N LYS A 126 -38.57 35.72 34.18
CA LYS A 126 -39.18 36.26 35.40
C LYS A 126 -40.36 35.35 35.76
N ASN A 127 -40.18 34.49 36.75
CA ASN A 127 -41.28 33.85 37.45
C ASN A 127 -41.89 34.86 38.43
N GLY A 128 -43.21 34.98 38.39
CA GLY A 128 -44.02 35.82 39.28
C GLY A 128 -44.20 35.23 40.67
#